data_AF-A0A1B6AV80-F1
#
_entry.id   AF-A0A1B6AV80-F1
#
_cell.length_a   1.000
_cell.length_b   1.000
_cell.length_c   1.000
_cell.angle_alpha   90.00
_cell.angle_beta   90.00
_cell.angle_gamma   90.00
#
_symmetry.space_group_name_H-M   'P 1'
#
loop_
_entity.id
_entity.type
_entity.pdbx_description
1 polymer ?
#
loop_
_entity_poly.entity_id
_entity_poly.type
_entity_poly.pdbx_seq_one_letter_code
_entity_poly.pdbx_strand_id
1 'polypeptide(L)'
;MVQLLCCRYLAQHPLDDIRCVVQTRQRNRCTHPVLASDAPTGIWTLVSTSPLHGQLALPDAEMTVYSLNHLPYTEQLRWRAQRCPIHAAASQAADLAVAEWEPFDPLLHAAYICTRLPHTPARTPGHR
;
A
#
# COMPACT_ATOMS: atom_id res chain seq x y z
N MET A 1 -1.55 -1.07 -6.59
CA MET A 1 -2.45 -1.77 -5.64
C MET A 1 -1.65 -2.30 -4.46
N VAL A 2 -2.24 -2.29 -3.27
CA VAL A 2 -1.62 -2.79 -2.03
C VAL A 2 -2.47 -3.92 -1.44
N GLN A 3 -1.83 -4.96 -0.92
CA GLN A 3 -2.48 -6.03 -0.18
C GLN A 3 -2.03 -6.00 1.28
N LEU A 4 -2.98 -5.83 2.20
CA LEU A 4 -2.75 -5.76 3.63
C LEU A 4 -3.96 -6.33 4.38
N LEU A 5 -3.72 -7.00 5.50
CA LEU A 5 -4.77 -7.62 6.32
C LEU A 5 -5.70 -8.53 5.51
N CYS A 6 -5.13 -9.26 4.54
CA CYS A 6 -5.86 -10.13 3.61
C CYS A 6 -6.87 -9.41 2.69
N CYS A 7 -6.88 -8.07 2.66
CA CYS A 7 -7.69 -7.26 1.75
C CYS A 7 -6.82 -6.59 0.69
N ARG A 8 -7.41 -6.27 -0.47
CA ARG A 8 -6.76 -5.53 -1.55
C ARG A 8 -7.32 -4.11 -1.61
N TYR A 9 -6.43 -3.14 -1.72
CA TYR A 9 -6.74 -1.72 -1.77
C TYR A 9 -6.06 -1.04 -2.94
N LEU A 10 -6.78 -0.13 -3.59
CA LEU A 10 -6.22 0.89 -4.46
C LEU A 10 -5.75 2.07 -3.62
N ALA A 11 -4.60 2.61 -4.02
CA ALA A 11 -4.15 3.91 -3.57
C ALA A 11 -4.42 4.89 -4.70
N GLN A 12 -4.85 6.10 -4.37
CA GLN A 12 -5.05 7.17 -5.34
C GLN A 12 -3.73 7.66 -5.96
N HIS A 13 -2.61 7.43 -5.29
CA HIS A 13 -1.28 7.87 -5.68
C HIS A 13 -0.29 6.68 -5.73
N PRO A 14 0.82 6.80 -6.48
CA PRO A 14 1.94 5.87 -6.38
C PRO A 14 2.41 5.70 -4.93
N LEU A 15 2.93 4.52 -4.59
CA LEU A 15 3.29 4.17 -3.20
C LEU A 15 4.25 5.16 -2.54
N ASP A 16 5.21 5.67 -3.29
CA ASP A 16 6.22 6.64 -2.82
C ASP A 16 5.63 8.03 -2.52
N ASP A 17 4.45 8.31 -3.08
CA ASP A 17 3.73 9.58 -2.94
C ASP A 17 2.62 9.54 -1.89
N ILE A 18 2.28 8.35 -1.38
CA ILE A 18 1.28 8.21 -0.30
C ILE A 18 1.82 8.88 0.96
N ARG A 19 1.22 10.01 1.34
CA ARG A 19 1.60 10.78 2.53
C ARG A 19 0.79 10.40 3.75
N CYS A 20 1.42 10.55 4.90
CA CYS A 20 0.79 10.35 6.20
C CYS A 20 -0.46 11.24 6.37
N VAL A 21 -1.54 10.70 6.93
CA VAL A 21 -2.78 11.45 7.18
C VAL A 21 -2.75 12.25 8.49
N VAL A 22 -1.77 12.00 9.34
CA VAL A 22 -1.66 12.57 10.68
C VAL A 22 -1.36 14.07 10.63
N GLN A 23 -1.94 14.80 11.58
CA GLN A 23 -1.65 16.21 11.82
C GLN A 23 -0.31 16.38 12.54
N THR A 24 0.53 17.27 12.00
CA THR A 24 1.76 17.72 12.67
C THR A 24 1.46 18.69 13.82
N ARG A 25 2.44 18.97 14.69
CA ARG A 25 2.31 20.02 15.72
C ARG A 25 2.00 21.41 15.15
N GLN A 26 2.42 21.67 13.90
CA GLN A 26 2.14 22.92 13.18
C GLN A 26 0.74 22.93 12.53
N ARG A 27 -0.13 21.96 12.86
CA ARG A 27 -1.49 21.80 12.35
C ARG A 27 -1.63 21.50 10.85
N ASN A 28 -0.53 21.24 10.16
CA ASN A 28 -0.53 20.81 8.76
C ASN A 28 -0.51 19.28 8.64
N ARG A 29 -0.96 18.77 7.49
CA ARG A 29 -0.83 17.34 7.16
C ARG A 29 0.65 16.96 7.12
N CYS A 30 0.99 15.80 7.68
CA CYS A 30 2.34 15.30 7.63
C CYS A 30 2.77 14.99 6.19
N THR A 31 3.92 15.53 5.77
CA THR A 31 4.50 15.32 4.44
C THR A 31 5.36 14.06 4.33
N HIS A 32 5.57 13.33 5.43
CA HIS A 32 6.37 12.10 5.39
C HIS A 32 5.59 10.98 4.68
N PRO A 33 6.26 10.18 3.84
CA PRO A 33 5.63 9.05 3.19
C PRO A 33 5.22 7.97 4.19
N VAL A 34 4.20 7.19 3.82
CA VAL A 34 3.86 5.95 4.51
C VAL A 34 4.92 4.88 4.25
N LEU A 35 5.42 4.80 3.03
CA LEU A 35 6.59 4.01 2.66
C LEU A 35 7.87 4.80 3.00
N ALA A 36 8.46 4.53 4.17
CA ALA A 36 9.73 5.14 4.57
C ALA A 36 10.89 4.19 4.28
N SER A 37 12.05 4.73 3.90
CA SER A 37 13.24 3.94 3.53
C SER A 37 13.84 3.15 4.69
N ASP A 38 13.54 3.52 5.92
CA ASP A 38 14.02 2.91 7.17
C ASP A 38 12.98 1.98 7.83
N ALA A 39 11.82 1.76 7.18
CA ALA A 39 10.75 0.92 7.69
C ALA A 39 10.67 -0.42 6.93
N PRO A 40 10.09 -1.47 7.54
CA PRO A 40 9.79 -2.72 6.84
C PRO A 40 8.97 -2.45 5.58
N THR A 41 9.44 -3.00 4.46
CA THR A 41 8.91 -2.74 3.13
C THR A 41 8.09 -3.94 2.63
N GLY A 42 7.11 -3.65 1.78
CA GLY A 42 6.34 -4.69 1.09
C GLY A 42 7.16 -5.36 -0.01
N ILE A 43 6.57 -6.41 -0.59
CA ILE A 43 7.12 -7.07 -1.78
C ILE A 43 6.10 -7.03 -2.90
N TRP A 44 6.56 -6.80 -4.13
CA TRP A 44 5.71 -6.93 -5.31
C TRP A 44 5.46 -8.42 -5.60
N THR A 45 4.20 -8.81 -5.70
CA THR A 45 3.79 -10.19 -5.97
C THR A 45 2.71 -10.22 -7.04
N LEU A 46 2.71 -11.27 -7.87
CA LEU A 46 1.58 -11.58 -8.75
C LEU A 46 0.55 -12.40 -7.96
N VAL A 47 -0.71 -11.99 -8.02
CA VAL A 47 -1.83 -12.69 -7.39
C VAL A 47 -2.98 -12.82 -8.38
N SER A 48 -3.72 -13.91 -8.30
CA SER A 48 -4.93 -14.09 -9.12
C SER A 48 -6.00 -13.06 -8.73
N THR A 49 -6.63 -12.44 -9.72
CA THR A 49 -7.82 -11.59 -9.53
C THR A 49 -9.08 -12.43 -9.32
N SER A 50 -8.97 -13.76 -9.32
CA SER A 50 -10.10 -14.64 -9.01
C SER A 50 -10.76 -14.19 -7.71
N PRO A 51 -12.09 -14.13 -7.69
CA PRO A 51 -12.80 -13.65 -6.54
C PRO A 51 -12.65 -14.62 -5.37
N LEU A 52 -12.34 -14.07 -4.20
CA LEU A 52 -12.15 -14.85 -2.98
C LEU A 52 -13.49 -15.36 -2.42
N HIS A 53 -14.62 -14.69 -2.71
CA HIS A 53 -15.96 -15.10 -2.31
C HIS A 53 -17.03 -14.59 -3.29
N GLY A 54 -17.82 -15.49 -3.89
CA GLY A 54 -19.15 -15.21 -4.45
C GLY A 54 -19.27 -14.23 -5.63
N GLN A 55 -18.18 -13.71 -6.20
CA GLN A 55 -18.23 -12.78 -7.34
C GLN A 55 -17.96 -13.54 -8.66
N LEU A 56 -18.35 -12.92 -9.78
CA LEU A 56 -18.09 -13.45 -11.13
C LEU A 56 -16.58 -13.53 -11.38
N ALA A 57 -16.11 -14.69 -11.82
CA ALA A 57 -14.71 -14.89 -12.18
C ALA A 57 -14.36 -14.08 -13.44
N LEU A 58 -13.39 -13.18 -13.33
CA LEU A 58 -12.69 -12.68 -14.51
C LEU A 58 -11.78 -13.83 -15.01
N PRO A 59 -11.72 -14.10 -16.33
CA PRO A 59 -10.88 -15.17 -16.86
C PRO A 59 -9.41 -14.91 -16.51
N ASP A 60 -8.84 -15.80 -15.68
CA ASP A 60 -7.42 -16.00 -15.40
C ASP A 60 -6.52 -14.75 -15.40
N ALA A 61 -7.02 -13.65 -14.86
CA ALA A 61 -6.25 -12.42 -14.80
C ALA A 61 -5.35 -12.47 -13.57
N GLU A 62 -4.05 -12.46 -13.80
CA GLU A 62 -3.06 -12.18 -12.77
C GLU A 62 -2.94 -10.67 -12.58
N MET A 63 -2.56 -10.28 -11.37
CA MET A 63 -2.37 -8.87 -11.08
C MET A 63 -1.22 -8.64 -10.13
N THR A 64 -0.51 -7.55 -10.35
CA THR A 64 0.60 -7.14 -9.51
C THR A 64 0.09 -6.34 -8.32
N VAL A 65 0.39 -6.86 -7.12
CA VAL A 65 0.07 -6.20 -5.85
C VAL A 65 1.34 -5.97 -5.05
N TYR A 66 1.35 -4.87 -4.30
CA TYR A 66 2.35 -4.64 -3.27
C TYR A 66 1.88 -5.31 -1.97
N SER A 67 2.43 -6.48 -1.65
CA SER A 67 2.00 -7.31 -0.54
C SER A 67 2.72 -6.95 0.75
N LEU A 68 1.94 -6.62 1.77
CA LEU A 68 2.37 -6.38 3.15
C LEU A 68 2.10 -7.58 4.07
N ASN A 69 1.53 -8.66 3.56
CA ASN A 69 1.06 -9.79 4.39
C ASN A 69 2.19 -10.47 5.19
N HIS A 70 3.43 -10.36 4.73
CA HIS A 70 4.60 -10.90 5.40
C HIS A 70 5.12 -10.00 6.53
N LEU A 71 4.65 -8.75 6.59
CA LEU A 71 5.03 -7.80 7.62
C LEU A 71 4.26 -8.07 8.93
N PRO A 72 4.81 -7.65 10.08
CA PRO A 72 4.10 -7.71 11.36
C PRO A 72 2.71 -7.08 11.26
N TYR A 73 1.76 -7.63 12.00
CA TYR A 73 0.37 -7.14 12.02
C TYR A 73 0.27 -5.64 12.36
N THR A 74 1.13 -5.16 13.26
CA THR A 74 1.22 -3.74 13.63
C THR A 74 1.62 -2.84 12.46
N GLU A 75 2.51 -3.32 11.59
CA GLU A 75 2.89 -2.61 10.37
C GLU A 75 1.75 -2.58 9.35
N GLN A 76 1.02 -3.69 9.21
CA GLN A 76 -0.16 -3.73 8.34
C GLN A 76 -1.25 -2.76 8.83
N LEU A 77 -1.47 -2.66 10.14
CA LEU A 77 -2.38 -1.68 10.74
C LEU A 77 -1.90 -0.24 10.55
N ARG A 78 -0.59 0.02 10.67
CA ARG A 78 -0.01 1.35 10.40
C ARG A 78 -0.29 1.78 8.95
N TRP A 79 -0.04 0.88 8.01
CA TRP A 79 -0.35 1.10 6.60
C TRP A 79 -1.84 1.35 6.38
N ARG A 80 -2.73 0.55 6.99
CA ARG A 80 -4.19 0.76 6.93
C ARG A 80 -4.60 2.13 7.46
N ALA A 81 -3.98 2.59 8.53
CA ALA A 81 -4.19 3.93 9.08
C ALA A 81 -3.49 5.05 8.27
N GLN A 82 -2.74 4.71 7.22
CA GLN A 82 -1.96 5.62 6.39
C GLN A 82 -1.05 6.54 7.22
N ARG A 83 -0.32 5.96 8.19
CA ARG A 83 0.60 6.71 9.07
C ARG A 83 2.06 6.45 8.71
N CYS A 84 2.91 7.48 8.73
CA CYS A 84 4.36 7.30 8.64
C CYS A 84 4.91 6.65 9.94
N PRO A 85 6.10 6.02 9.91
CA PRO A 85 6.66 5.35 11.10
C PRO A 85 6.80 6.26 12.32
N ILE A 86 7.21 7.52 12.09
CA ILE A 86 7.37 8.54 13.15
C ILE A 86 6.04 8.75 13.89
N HIS A 87 4.93 8.95 13.15
CA HIS A 87 3.62 9.19 13.76
C HIS A 87 2.93 7.90 14.23
N ALA A 88 3.34 6.74 13.74
CA ALA A 88 2.90 5.47 14.28
C ALA A 88 3.48 5.21 15.68
N ALA A 89 4.73 5.61 15.91
CA ALA A 89 5.37 5.52 17.22
C ALA A 89 4.83 6.56 18.22
N ALA A 90 4.39 7.72 17.74
CA ALA A 90 3.83 8.80 18.55
C ALA A 90 2.29 8.74 18.58
N SER A 91 1.72 7.88 19.44
CA SER A 91 0.27 7.57 19.51
C SER A 91 -0.70 8.75 19.72
N GLN A 92 -0.23 9.98 19.96
CA GLN A 92 -1.07 11.11 20.38
C GLN A 92 -1.52 12.06 19.26
N ALA A 93 -1.10 11.84 18.01
CA ALA A 93 -1.43 12.74 16.93
C ALA A 93 -2.73 12.33 16.22
N ALA A 94 -3.66 13.28 16.08
CA ALA A 94 -4.94 13.08 15.41
C ALA A 94 -4.76 13.00 13.90
N ASP A 95 -5.64 12.26 13.22
CA ASP A 95 -5.67 12.21 11.76
C ASP A 95 -6.33 13.49 11.22
N LEU A 96 -5.66 14.18 10.31
CA LEU A 96 -6.15 15.40 9.65
C LEU A 96 -6.95 15.09 8.38
N ALA A 97 -6.73 13.91 7.79
CA ALA A 97 -7.38 13.43 6.59
C ALA A 97 -7.85 11.98 6.80
N VAL A 98 -8.84 11.56 6.02
CA VAL A 98 -9.23 10.15 5.93
C VAL A 98 -8.16 9.41 5.13
N ALA A 99 -7.88 8.16 5.49
CA ALA A 99 -7.02 7.30 4.68
C ALA A 99 -7.63 7.11 3.28
N GLU A 100 -6.81 7.30 2.26
CA GLU A 100 -7.16 7.32 0.84
C GLU A 100 -7.20 5.90 0.23
N TRP A 101 -7.41 4.89 1.07
CA TRP A 101 -7.51 3.49 0.64
C TRP A 101 -8.90 3.21 0.08
N GLU A 102 -8.96 2.83 -1.18
CA GLU A 102 -10.20 2.36 -1.81
C GLU A 102 -10.19 0.83 -1.88
N PRO A 103 -11.21 0.13 -1.35
CA PRO A 103 -11.30 -1.32 -1.50
C PRO A 103 -11.32 -1.73 -2.98
N PHE A 104 -10.48 -2.68 -3.36
CA PHE A 104 -10.44 -3.16 -4.74
C PHE A 104 -11.62 -4.06 -5.05
N ASP A 105 -12.48 -3.59 -5.95
CA ASP A 105 -13.49 -4.38 -6.65
C ASP A 105 -13.00 -4.73 -8.09
N PRO A 106 -12.84 -6.02 -8.46
CA PRO A 106 -12.36 -6.41 -9.78
C PRO A 106 -13.24 -5.95 -10.96
N LEU A 107 -14.54 -5.78 -10.76
CA LEU A 107 -15.47 -5.37 -11.81
C LEU A 107 -15.41 -3.86 -12.05
N LEU A 108 -15.32 -3.07 -10.97
CA LEU A 108 -15.23 -1.61 -11.07
C LEU A 108 -13.82 -1.13 -11.44
N HIS A 109 -12.80 -1.91 -11.11
CA HIS A 109 -11.41 -1.48 -11.19
C HIS A 109 -10.57 -2.30 -12.18
N ALA A 110 -11.20 -2.92 -13.17
CA ALA A 110 -10.51 -3.74 -14.18
C ALA A 110 -9.35 -2.98 -14.87
N ALA A 111 -9.46 -1.65 -15.03
CA ALA A 111 -8.41 -0.80 -15.60
C ALA A 111 -7.12 -0.74 -14.77
N TYR A 112 -7.17 -1.10 -13.47
CA TYR A 112 -6.02 -1.12 -12.57
C TYR A 112 -5.37 -2.51 -12.46
N ILE A 113 -5.88 -3.49 -13.20
CA ILE A 113 -5.30 -4.84 -13.27
C ILE A 113 -4.07 -4.80 -14.18
N CYS A 114 -2.89 -4.78 -13.57
CA CYS A 114 -1.61 -4.86 -14.27
C CYS A 114 -0.98 -6.25 -14.07
N THR A 115 -0.81 -7.01 -15.15
CA THR A 115 -0.18 -8.35 -15.14
C THR A 115 1.36 -8.28 -15.09
N ARG A 116 1.96 -7.10 -15.24
CA ARG A 116 3.42 -6.93 -15.24
C ARG A 116 3.91 -6.44 -13.90
N LEU A 117 4.90 -7.15 -13.34
CA LEU A 117 5.67 -6.63 -12.22
C LEU A 117 6.36 -5.32 -12.64
N PRO A 118 6.29 -4.25 -11.81
CA PRO A 118 7.09 -3.08 -12.05
C PRO A 118 8.55 -3.53 -12.10
N HIS A 119 9.26 -3.15 -13.17
CA HIS A 119 10.68 -3.42 -13.26
C HIS A 119 11.35 -2.67 -12.12
N THR A 120 11.71 -3.36 -11.04
CA THR A 120 12.66 -2.83 -10.08
C THR A 120 13.99 -2.72 -10.83
N PRO A 121 14.53 -1.51 -11.07
CA PRO A 121 15.88 -1.43 -11.61
C PRO A 121 16.78 -2.13 -10.61
N ALA A 122 17.42 -3.22 -11.05
CA ALA A 122 18.38 -3.95 -10.24
C ALA A 122 19.41 -2.92 -9.75
N ARG A 123 19.52 -2.75 -8.44
CA ARG A 123 20.58 -1.94 -7.84
C ARG A 123 21.90 -2.61 -8.21
N THR A 124 22.52 -2.17 -9.30
CA THR A 124 23.87 -2.57 -9.69
C THR A 124 24.78 -2.29 -8.49
N PRO A 125 25.49 -3.30 -7.94
CA PRO A 125 26.52 -3.04 -6.98
C PRO A 125 27.59 -2.23 -7.71
N GLY A 126 27.78 -0.98 -7.29
CA GLY A 126 28.88 -0.17 -7.79
C GLY A 126 30.19 -0.88 -7.48
N HIS A 127 30.87 -1.30 -8.54
CA HIS A 127 32.27 -1.70 -8.49
C HIS A 127 33.09 -0.52 -7.97
N ARG A 128 33.83 -0.73 -6.89
CA ARG A 128 35.07 0.00 -6.61
C ARG A 128 36.08 -0.95 -6.01
#